data_AF-F3GEG4-F1
#
_entry.id   AF-F3GEG4-F1
#
_cell.length_a   1.000
_cell.length_b   1.000
_cell.length_c   1.000
_cell.angle_alpha   90.00
_cell.angle_beta   90.00
_cell.angle_gamma   90.00
#
_symmetry.space_group_name_H-M   'P 1'
#
loop_
_entity.id
_entity.type
_entity.pdbx_description
1 polymer ?
#
loop_
_entity_poly.entity_id
_entity_poly.type
_entity_poly.pdbx_seq_one_letter_code
_entity_poly.pdbx_strand_id
1 'polypeptide(L)' 'GKDGKPLTKRMREARISESDVMEAARTTQGIVEMKDIRYAIIERNGEISVIPFK' A
#
# COMPACT_ATOMS: atom_id res chain seq x y z
N GLY A 1 -17.71 -10.51 -11.31
CA GLY A 1 -18.05 -10.64 -9.90
C GLY A 1 -17.08 -11.60 -9.23
N LYS A 2 -16.86 -11.40 -7.93
CA LYS A 2 -16.09 -12.23 -6.98
C LYS A 2 -14.64 -11.78 -6.66
N ASP A 3 -14.58 -11.06 -5.55
CA ASP A 3 -13.67 -11.27 -4.43
C ASP A 3 -12.24 -10.72 -4.57
N GLY A 4 -12.10 -9.41 -4.34
CA GLY A 4 -11.59 -8.89 -3.05
C GLY A 4 -10.34 -9.52 -2.42
N LYS A 5 -9.51 -10.25 -3.14
CA LYS A 5 -8.23 -10.73 -2.61
C LYS A 5 -7.15 -9.67 -2.87
N PRO A 6 -6.45 -9.21 -1.82
CA PRO A 6 -5.28 -8.36 -1.98
C PRO A 6 -4.36 -9.00 -3.01
N LEU A 7 -3.85 -8.16 -3.89
CA LEU A 7 -3.05 -8.56 -5.03
C LEU A 7 -1.63 -8.88 -4.56
N THR A 8 -1.48 -9.83 -3.64
CA THR A 8 -0.22 -10.27 -3.00
C THR A 8 0.81 -10.68 -4.05
N LYS A 9 0.35 -11.09 -5.25
CA LYS A 9 1.20 -11.44 -6.38
C LYS A 9 1.95 -10.24 -6.98
N ARG A 10 1.39 -9.03 -6.98
CA ARG A 10 2.08 -7.81 -7.48
C ARG A 10 3.07 -7.22 -6.48
N MET A 11 2.81 -7.32 -5.18
CA MET A 11 3.77 -6.86 -4.15
C MET A 11 5.08 -7.65 -4.20
N ARG A 12 5.00 -8.97 -4.43
CA ARG A 12 6.18 -9.85 -4.53
C ARG A 12 7.02 -9.60 -5.79
N GLU A 13 6.43 -9.12 -6.88
CA GLU A 13 7.15 -8.78 -8.12
C GLU A 13 7.85 -7.41 -8.04
N ALA A 14 7.34 -6.47 -7.23
CA ALA A 14 7.89 -5.13 -7.09
C ALA A 14 8.93 -4.98 -5.96
N ARG A 15 9.24 -6.05 -5.20
CA ARG A 15 10.16 -6.05 -4.04
C ARG A 15 9.81 -5.06 -2.92
N ILE A 16 8.56 -4.62 -2.84
CA ILE A 16 8.13 -3.67 -1.81
C ILE A 16 7.66 -4.42 -0.58
N SER A 17 8.24 -4.08 0.56
CA SER A 17 7.92 -4.65 1.86
C SER A 17 6.74 -3.94 2.52
N GLU A 18 6.16 -4.58 3.54
CA GLU A 18 5.15 -3.93 4.38
C GLU A 18 5.70 -2.69 5.08
N SER A 19 7.00 -2.68 5.40
CA SER A 19 7.68 -1.52 6.01
C SER A 19 7.69 -0.31 5.09
N ASP A 20 7.97 -0.50 3.80
CA ASP A 20 7.98 0.59 2.81
C ASP A 20 6.59 1.21 2.67
N VAL A 21 5.55 0.36 2.64
CA VAL A 21 4.15 0.82 2.61
C VAL A 21 3.81 1.62 3.87
N MET A 22 4.19 1.13 5.05
CA MET A 22 3.94 1.81 6.32
C MET A 22 4.73 3.12 6.45
N GLU A 23 5.93 3.22 5.90
CA GLU A 23 6.71 4.46 5.86
C GLU A 23 6.01 5.51 5.00
N ALA A 24 5.59 5.15 3.79
CA ALA A 24 4.83 6.04 2.91
C ALA A 24 3.49 6.47 3.55
N ALA A 25 2.79 5.53 4.21
CA ALA A 25 1.52 5.82 4.88
C ALA A 25 1.67 6.84 6.02
N ARG A 26 2.72 6.69 6.84
CA ARG A 26 3.01 7.61 7.96
C ARG A 26 3.40 8.99 7.45
N THR A 27 4.27 9.05 6.46
CA THR A 27 4.83 10.31 5.95
C THR A 27 3.82 11.13 5.15
N THR A 28 2.94 10.47 4.40
CA THR A 28 1.99 11.17 3.49
C THR A 28 0.59 11.35 4.08
N GLN A 29 0.12 10.42 4.92
CA GLN A 29 -1.26 10.42 5.45
C GLN A 29 -1.34 10.41 6.98
N GLY A 30 -0.22 10.28 7.69
CA GLY A 30 -0.21 10.16 9.15
C GLY A 30 -0.78 8.84 9.68
N ILE A 31 -0.90 7.80 8.83
CA ILE A 31 -1.48 6.51 9.20
C ILE A 31 -0.43 5.67 9.92
N VAL A 32 -0.79 5.12 11.08
CA VAL A 32 0.11 4.31 11.92
C VAL A 32 -0.17 2.82 11.89
N GLU A 33 -1.35 2.41 11.40
CA GLU A 33 -1.80 1.01 11.36
C GLU A 33 -2.22 0.56 9.95
N MET A 34 -1.77 -0.62 9.54
CA MET A 34 -2.03 -1.18 8.20
C MET A 34 -3.53 -1.36 7.91
N LYS A 35 -4.35 -1.62 8.93
CA LYS A 35 -5.81 -1.79 8.78
C LYS A 35 -6.53 -0.55 8.25
N ASP A 36 -5.92 0.63 8.39
CA ASP A 36 -6.50 1.89 7.93
C ASP A 36 -6.14 2.19 6.46
N ILE A 37 -5.34 1.33 5.82
CA ILE A 37 -4.94 1.43 4.42
C ILE A 37 -5.87 0.60 3.55
N ARG A 38 -6.55 1.25 2.59
CA ARG A 38 -7.40 0.59 1.61
C ARG A 38 -6.61 0.08 0.41
N TYR A 39 -5.70 0.89 -0.12
CA TYR A 39 -4.81 0.51 -1.22
C TYR A 39 -3.42 1.13 -1.05
N ALA A 40 -2.40 0.40 -1.47
CA ALA A 40 -1.06 0.91 -1.73
C ALA A 40 -0.72 0.69 -3.20
N ILE A 41 -0.29 1.74 -3.89
CA ILE A 41 -0.03 1.74 -5.34
C ILE A 41 1.41 2.16 -5.56
N ILE A 42 2.14 1.38 -6.36
CA ILE A 42 3.52 1.70 -6.75
C ILE A 42 3.47 2.48 -8.06
N GLU A 43 3.96 3.71 -8.01
CA GLU A 43 4.00 4.60 -9.16
C GLU A 43 5.22 4.32 -10.05
N ARG A 44 5.22 4.85 -11.28
CA ARG A 44 6.31 4.63 -12.25
C ARG A 44 7.67 5.17 -11.77
N ASN A 45 7.66 6.15 -10.87
CA ASN A 45 8.86 6.74 -10.27
C ASN A 45 9.37 5.94 -9.06
N GLY A 46 8.67 4.88 -8.63
CA GLY A 46 9.02 4.07 -7.47
C GLY A 46 8.42 4.56 -6.14
N GLU A 47 7.65 5.65 -6.14
CA GLU A 47 6.93 6.10 -4.94
C GLU A 47 5.72 5.20 -4.64
N ILE A 48 5.30 5.20 -3.39
CA ILE A 48 4.12 4.48 -2.92
C ILE A 48 3.02 5.47 -2.58
N SER A 49 1.96 5.46 -3.36
CA SER A 49 0.71 6.17 -3.06
C SER A 49 -0.12 5.33 -2.09
N VAL A 50 -0.55 5.93 -0.98
CA VAL A 50 -1.41 5.28 0.03
C VAL A 50 -2.80 5.88 0.02
N ILE A 51 -3.81 5.04 -0.17
CA ILE A 51 -5.23 5.41 -0.15
C ILE A 51 -5.85 4.84 1.14
N PRO A 52 -6.26 5.68 2.10
CA PRO A 52 -6.89 5.21 3.34
C PRO A 52 -8.33 4.75 3.15
N PHE A 53 -8.85 4.03 4.15
CA PHE A 53 -10.30 4.01 4.39
C PHE A 53 -10.75 5.40 4.89
N LYS A 54 -11.96 5.83 4.53
CA LYS A 54 -12.51 7.09 5.04
C LYS A 54 -12.58 7.09 6.57
#